data_AF-A0A1Q5QTL5-F1
#
_entry.id   AF-A0A1Q5QTL5-F1
#
_cell.length_a   1.000
_cell.length_b   1.000
_cell.length_c   1.000
_cell.angle_alpha   90.00
_cell.angle_beta   90.00
_cell.angle_gamma   90.00
#
_symmetry.space_group_name_H-M   'P 1'
#
loop_
_entity.id
_entity.type
_entity.pdbx_description
1 polymer ?
#
loop_
_entity_poly.entity_id
_entity_poly.type
_entity_poly.pdbx_seq_one_letter_code
_entity_poly.pdbx_strand_id
1 'polypeptide(L)'
;QFVEDAMTHPSHPQLFGVKQMGGGLASSILRAWDGADQYDGNTRDERGRNFLFRLRKFKLGGQFGVYVLMVAQQDDFVKDIKRLNRVGLIIASIASVAFVPAVWFFGSKMSRSIKAITAQAAKLQTMGAPESSPIGSYIREIYELGLTVSLAERTIWSFSRFVPKELVRRVVDNSISTELGGVRQEITVL
;
A
#
# COMPACT_ATOMS: atom_id res chain seq x y z
N GLN A 1 -19.41 -39.72 26.27
CA GLN A 1 -18.43 -39.97 25.20
C GLN A 1 -18.06 -38.68 24.44
N PHE A 2 -18.01 -37.52 25.13
CA PHE A 2 -17.76 -36.20 24.51
C PHE A 2 -16.68 -35.39 25.26
N VAL A 3 -15.82 -36.06 26.05
CA VAL A 3 -14.84 -35.37 26.92
C VAL A 3 -13.39 -35.78 26.63
N GLU A 4 -13.15 -36.78 25.77
CA GLU A 4 -11.78 -37.24 25.50
C GLU A 4 -11.07 -36.52 24.34
N ASP A 5 -11.78 -35.75 23.52
CA ASP A 5 -11.21 -35.22 22.26
C ASP A 5 -10.71 -33.75 22.36
N ALA A 6 -10.61 -33.20 23.57
CA ALA A 6 -10.10 -31.83 23.80
C ALA A 6 -8.62 -31.77 24.23
N MET A 7 -7.91 -32.91 24.31
CA MET A 7 -6.55 -33.00 24.86
C MET A 7 -5.42 -32.98 23.83
N THR A 8 -5.69 -32.64 22.57
CA THR A 8 -4.68 -32.59 21.49
C THR A 8 -4.51 -31.18 20.93
N HIS A 9 -4.25 -30.20 21.80
CA HIS A 9 -3.72 -28.88 21.39
C HIS A 9 -2.40 -28.59 22.12
N PRO A 10 -1.31 -28.26 21.40
CA PRO A 10 0.04 -28.15 21.96
C PRO A 10 0.29 -26.75 22.54
N SER A 11 -0.56 -26.31 23.48
CA SER A 11 -0.49 -24.95 24.05
C SER A 11 -0.42 -24.93 25.57
N HIS A 12 -0.03 -26.04 26.20
CA HIS A 12 0.21 -26.08 27.64
C HIS A 12 1.70 -25.84 27.92
N PRO A 13 2.11 -24.64 28.38
CA PRO A 13 3.46 -24.43 28.87
C PRO A 13 3.70 -25.38 30.05
N GLN A 14 4.46 -26.44 29.81
CA GLN A 14 4.82 -27.41 30.84
C GLN A 14 5.84 -26.74 31.77
N LEU A 15 5.43 -26.49 33.01
CA LEU A 15 6.33 -26.01 34.06
C LEU A 15 7.26 -27.16 34.44
N PHE A 16 8.50 -27.11 33.95
CA PHE A 16 9.52 -28.09 34.31
C PHE A 16 9.85 -27.99 35.80
N GLY A 17 9.66 -29.10 36.53
CA GLY A 17 10.04 -29.19 37.94
C GLY A 17 11.56 -29.12 38.11
N VAL A 18 12.03 -28.45 39.15
CA VAL A 18 13.47 -28.22 39.45
C VAL A 18 14.28 -29.53 39.51
N LYS A 19 13.64 -30.66 39.83
CA LYS A 19 14.28 -32.00 39.83
C LYS A 19 14.56 -32.58 38.43
N GLN A 20 13.86 -32.12 37.39
CA GLN A 20 14.04 -32.58 36.01
C GLN A 20 14.96 -31.67 35.19
N MET A 21 15.27 -30.47 35.70
CA MET A 21 16.28 -29.61 35.12
C MET A 21 17.66 -30.13 35.49
N GLY A 22 18.47 -30.50 34.50
CA GLY A 22 19.87 -30.89 34.71
C GLY A 22 20.56 -29.88 35.62
N GLY A 23 21.27 -30.36 36.65
CA GLY A 23 21.65 -29.61 37.85
C GLY A 23 22.43 -28.30 37.69
N GLY A 24 22.79 -27.89 36.46
CA GLY A 24 23.45 -26.63 36.14
C GLY A 24 22.51 -25.42 35.99
N LEU A 25 21.29 -25.59 35.45
CA LEU A 25 20.46 -24.43 35.08
C LEU A 25 19.86 -23.73 36.32
N ALA A 26 19.24 -24.51 37.22
CA ALA A 26 18.68 -23.96 38.46
C ALA A 26 19.77 -23.40 39.38
N SER A 27 20.95 -24.02 39.42
CA SER A 27 22.07 -23.57 40.24
C SER A 27 22.72 -22.29 39.69
N SER A 28 22.78 -22.11 38.36
CA SER A 28 23.23 -20.84 37.75
C SER A 28 22.30 -19.67 38.10
N ILE A 29 20.99 -19.90 38.11
CA ILE A 29 19.98 -18.88 38.45
C ILE A 29 20.04 -18.55 39.95
N LEU A 30 20.17 -19.56 40.81
CA LEU A 30 20.27 -19.38 42.27
C LEU A 30 21.59 -18.74 42.71
N ARG A 31 22.71 -18.99 42.00
CA ARG A 31 24.00 -18.34 42.28
C ARG A 31 24.03 -16.87 41.87
N ALA A 32 23.29 -16.50 40.83
CA ALA A 32 23.19 -15.13 40.34
C ALA A 32 22.12 -14.30 41.07
N TRP A 33 21.33 -14.93 41.94
CA TRP A 33 20.27 -14.29 42.70
C TRP A 33 20.80 -13.68 44.01
N ASP A 34 20.61 -12.37 44.17
CA ASP A 34 21.11 -11.57 45.30
C ASP A 34 20.05 -11.37 46.42
N GLY A 35 19.15 -12.34 46.62
CA GLY A 35 18.13 -12.25 47.68
C GLY A 35 16.94 -11.30 47.39
N ALA A 36 16.86 -10.73 46.20
CA ALA A 36 15.78 -9.83 45.80
C ALA A 36 14.40 -10.54 45.78
N ASP A 37 13.35 -9.82 46.21
CA ASP A 37 11.96 -10.34 46.26
C ASP A 37 11.41 -10.71 44.86
N GLN A 38 11.98 -10.15 43.80
CA GLN A 38 11.74 -10.51 42.41
C GLN A 38 13.08 -10.57 41.67
N TYR A 39 13.31 -11.65 40.92
CA TYR A 39 14.47 -11.81 40.06
C TYR A 39 14.05 -12.49 38.76
N ASP A 40 14.06 -11.72 37.67
CA ASP A 40 13.74 -12.21 36.33
C ASP A 40 14.89 -11.92 35.37
N GLY A 41 15.03 -12.78 34.37
CA GLY A 41 16.12 -12.69 33.42
C GLY A 41 16.00 -13.72 32.30
N ASN A 42 16.91 -13.61 31.34
CA ASN A 42 17.16 -14.67 30.38
C ASN A 42 18.42 -15.43 30.81
N THR A 43 18.41 -16.74 30.61
CA THR A 43 19.61 -17.56 30.75
C THR A 43 19.72 -18.49 29.55
N ARG A 44 20.94 -18.92 29.25
CA ARG A 44 21.21 -19.84 28.16
C ARG A 44 21.68 -21.16 28.77
N ASP A 45 21.03 -22.24 28.36
CA ASP A 45 21.46 -23.60 28.70
C ASP A 45 22.76 -23.96 27.95
N GLU A 46 23.47 -25.00 28.41
CA GLU A 46 24.73 -25.50 27.81
C GLU A 46 24.56 -25.87 26.33
N ARG A 47 23.32 -26.16 25.91
CA ARG A 47 22.94 -26.44 24.52
C ARG A 47 22.57 -25.20 23.69
N GLY A 48 22.79 -24.00 24.21
CA GLY A 48 22.55 -22.73 23.51
C GLY A 48 21.09 -22.28 23.45
N ARG A 49 20.17 -22.96 24.15
CA ARG A 49 18.73 -22.63 24.16
C ARG A 49 18.45 -21.51 25.16
N ASN A 50 17.64 -20.53 24.75
CA ASN A 50 17.27 -19.40 25.60
C ASN A 50 16.07 -19.76 26.48
N PHE A 51 16.24 -19.57 27.78
CA PHE A 51 15.20 -19.74 28.78
C PHE A 51 14.90 -18.41 29.44
N LEU A 52 13.61 -18.14 29.65
CA LEU A 52 13.16 -17.04 30.47
C LEU A 52 12.85 -17.60 31.85
N PHE A 53 13.37 -16.96 32.89
CA PHE A 53 13.06 -17.33 34.27
C PHE A 53 12.51 -16.14 35.02
N ARG A 54 11.63 -16.43 35.99
CA ARG A 54 11.13 -15.45 36.95
C ARG A 54 11.00 -16.11 38.31
N LEU A 55 11.73 -15.58 39.28
CA LEU A 55 11.67 -15.91 40.68
C LEU A 55 10.84 -14.84 41.39
N ARG A 56 9.78 -15.24 42.10
CA ARG A 56 9.00 -14.35 42.97
C ARG A 56 8.80 -14.95 44.34
N LYS A 57 8.90 -14.09 45.35
CA LYS A 57 8.54 -14.41 46.73
C LYS A 57 7.05 -14.18 46.95
N PHE A 58 6.35 -15.21 47.41
CA PHE A 58 4.98 -15.11 47.89
C PHE A 58 4.96 -15.24 49.41
N LYS A 59 4.32 -14.27 50.07
CA LYS A 59 4.07 -14.33 51.52
C LYS A 59 2.73 -15.04 51.72
N LEU A 60 2.76 -16.33 52.05
CA LEU A 60 1.57 -17.01 52.58
C LEU A 60 1.47 -16.62 54.06
N GLY A 61 0.27 -16.23 54.50
CA GLY A 61 0.03 -15.59 55.80
C GLY A 61 0.81 -16.20 56.97
N GLY A 62 1.46 -15.33 57.75
CA GLY A 62 2.22 -15.69 58.96
C GLY A 62 3.60 -16.29 58.69
N GLN A 63 4.63 -15.43 58.67
CA GLN A 63 6.09 -15.69 58.67
C GLN A 63 6.70 -16.64 57.61
N PHE A 64 5.92 -17.38 56.83
CA PHE A 64 6.47 -18.27 55.79
C PHE A 64 6.45 -17.61 54.40
N GLY A 65 7.65 -17.29 53.89
CA GLY A 65 7.84 -16.84 52.51
C GLY A 65 8.23 -18.00 51.61
N VAL A 66 7.44 -18.27 50.57
CA VAL A 66 7.76 -19.28 49.54
C VAL A 66 8.33 -18.59 48.31
N TYR A 67 9.46 -19.07 47.82
CA TYR A 67 10.02 -18.62 46.53
C TYR A 67 9.55 -19.55 45.42
N VAL A 68 8.89 -18.99 44.42
CA VAL A 68 8.42 -19.74 43.25
C VAL A 68 9.30 -19.36 42.07
N LEU A 69 10.04 -20.34 41.55
CA LEU A 69 10.83 -20.22 40.33
C LEU A 69 10.00 -20.76 39.15
N MET A 70 9.67 -19.88 38.21
CA MET A 70 9.07 -20.25 36.94
C MET A 70 10.13 -20.18 35.86
N VAL A 71 10.25 -21.23 35.05
CA VAL A 71 11.16 -21.26 33.91
C VAL A 71 10.39 -21.73 32.69
N ALA A 72 10.52 -20.99 31.58
CA ALA A 72 9.88 -21.28 30.31
C ALA A 72 10.91 -21.18 29.18
N GLN A 73 10.83 -22.10 28.22
CA GLN A 73 11.66 -22.03 27.03
C GLN A 73 11.14 -20.91 26.11
N GLN A 74 12.01 -19.96 25.76
CA GLN A 74 11.62 -18.80 24.96
C GLN A 74 11.10 -19.21 23.57
N ASP A 75 11.65 -20.28 23.01
CA ASP A 75 11.29 -20.73 21.67
C ASP A 75 9.82 -21.17 21.56
N ASP A 76 9.19 -21.68 22.63
CA ASP A 76 7.80 -22.15 22.54
C ASP A 76 6.79 -21.01 22.49
N PHE A 77 7.09 -19.86 23.08
CA PHE A 77 6.27 -18.65 22.95
C PHE A 77 6.55 -17.87 21.66
N VAL A 78 7.75 -18.03 21.11
CA VAL A 78 8.26 -17.18 20.03
C VAL A 78 8.20 -17.88 18.67
N LYS A 79 8.08 -19.21 18.60
CA LYS A 79 7.96 -19.96 17.33
C LYS A 79 6.77 -19.51 16.49
N ASP A 80 5.58 -19.43 17.08
CA ASP A 80 4.37 -19.07 16.34
C ASP A 80 4.36 -17.59 15.96
N ILE A 81 4.80 -16.70 16.86
CA ILE A 81 4.91 -15.26 16.60
C ILE A 81 5.95 -14.98 15.51
N LYS A 82 7.11 -15.67 15.52
CA LYS A 82 8.13 -15.54 14.47
C LYS A 82 7.64 -16.05 13.12
N ARG A 83 6.81 -17.11 13.09
CA ARG A 83 6.24 -17.63 11.86
C ARG A 83 5.28 -16.62 11.22
N LEU A 84 4.37 -16.04 12.00
CA LEU A 84 3.44 -15.01 11.51
C LEU A 84 4.20 -13.77 11.01
N ASN A 85 5.20 -13.30 11.77
CA ASN A 85 5.99 -12.15 11.36
C ASN A 85 6.75 -12.41 10.04
N ARG A 86 7.31 -13.62 9.87
CA ARG A 86 8.01 -13.99 8.63
C ARG A 86 7.07 -14.07 7.43
N VAL A 87 5.90 -14.67 7.59
CA VAL A 87 4.88 -14.74 6.53
C VAL A 87 4.39 -13.34 6.17
N GLY A 88 4.11 -12.50 7.17
CA GLY A 88 3.73 -11.11 6.97
C GLY A 88 4.80 -10.32 6.21
N LEU A 89 6.07 -10.49 6.57
CA LEU A 89 7.20 -9.83 5.89
C LEU A 89 7.34 -10.30 4.44
N ILE A 90 7.16 -11.60 4.16
CA ILE A 90 7.17 -12.13 2.78
C ILE A 90 6.02 -11.52 1.97
N ILE A 91 4.80 -11.54 2.49
CA ILE A 91 3.64 -10.96 1.80
C ILE A 91 3.84 -9.46 1.56
N ALA A 92 4.30 -8.72 2.57
CA ALA A 92 4.60 -7.30 2.46
C ALA A 92 5.68 -7.04 1.39
N SER A 93 6.75 -7.85 1.36
CA SER A 93 7.81 -7.72 0.38
C SER A 93 7.32 -7.96 -1.05
N ILE A 94 6.51 -9.00 -1.27
CA ILE A 94 5.91 -9.31 -2.56
C ILE A 94 4.97 -8.18 -2.99
N ALA A 95 4.12 -7.70 -2.08
CA ALA A 95 3.23 -6.59 -2.34
C ALA A 95 3.99 -5.32 -2.73
N SER A 96 5.06 -4.96 -2.00
CA SER A 96 5.91 -3.82 -2.34
C SER A 96 6.58 -3.95 -3.70
N VAL A 97 7.14 -5.13 -4.01
CA VAL A 97 7.78 -5.39 -5.32
C VAL A 97 6.77 -5.36 -6.45
N ALA A 98 5.54 -5.84 -6.25
CA ALA A 98 4.49 -5.80 -7.26
C ALA A 98 3.88 -4.39 -7.44
N PHE A 99 3.89 -3.57 -6.40
CA PHE A 99 3.28 -2.24 -6.42
C PHE A 99 4.02 -1.25 -7.32
N VAL A 100 5.36 -1.24 -7.26
CA VAL A 100 6.20 -0.34 -8.05
C VAL A 100 5.96 -0.47 -9.58
N PRO A 101 6.06 -1.67 -10.19
CA PRO A 101 5.82 -1.82 -11.62
C PRO A 101 4.36 -1.54 -11.99
N ALA A 102 3.39 -1.84 -11.11
CA ALA A 102 1.99 -1.51 -11.35
C ALA A 102 1.80 0.01 -11.47
N VAL A 103 2.26 0.79 -10.49
CA VAL A 103 2.14 2.25 -10.51
C VAL A 103 2.87 2.84 -11.73
N TRP A 104 4.07 2.35 -12.03
CA TRP A 104 4.83 2.82 -13.18
C TRP A 104 4.11 2.51 -14.50
N PHE A 105 3.53 1.33 -14.67
CA PHE A 105 2.77 0.94 -15.85
C PHE A 105 1.53 1.82 -16.04
N PHE A 106 0.69 1.96 -15.00
CA PHE A 106 -0.53 2.76 -15.08
C PHE A 106 -0.23 4.25 -15.27
N GLY A 107 0.73 4.80 -14.51
CA GLY A 107 1.12 6.21 -14.60
C GLY A 107 1.70 6.57 -15.97
N SER A 108 2.59 5.71 -16.50
CA SER A 108 3.18 5.94 -17.83
C SER A 108 2.15 5.84 -18.96
N LYS A 109 1.24 4.87 -18.91
CA LYS A 109 0.14 4.73 -19.88
C LYS A 109 -0.80 5.94 -19.84
N MET A 110 -1.23 6.36 -18.66
CA MET A 110 -2.10 7.53 -18.49
C MET A 110 -1.45 8.81 -19.02
N SER A 111 -0.20 9.08 -18.63
CA SER A 111 0.54 10.26 -19.11
C SER A 111 0.66 10.27 -20.63
N ARG A 112 0.90 9.11 -21.25
CA ARG A 112 1.04 8.98 -22.71
C ARG A 112 -0.27 9.24 -23.43
N SER A 113 -1.40 8.70 -22.93
CA SER A 113 -2.72 8.96 -23.50
C SER A 113 -3.12 10.43 -23.38
N ILE A 114 -2.87 11.08 -22.22
CA ILE A 114 -3.17 12.51 -22.04
C ILE A 114 -2.33 13.36 -23.00
N LYS A 115 -1.02 13.11 -23.09
CA LYS A 115 -0.15 13.83 -24.04
C LYS A 115 -0.61 13.69 -25.49
N ALA A 116 -1.06 12.50 -25.88
CA ALA A 116 -1.61 12.28 -27.22
C ALA A 116 -2.90 13.10 -27.44
N ILE A 117 -3.80 13.17 -26.45
CA ILE A 117 -5.06 13.93 -26.57
C ILE A 117 -4.74 15.42 -26.68
N THR A 118 -3.81 15.92 -25.86
CA THR A 118 -3.34 17.30 -25.96
C THR A 118 -2.73 17.61 -27.32
N ALA A 119 -1.98 16.67 -27.92
CA ALA A 119 -1.43 16.84 -29.25
C ALA A 119 -2.53 16.91 -30.34
N GLN A 120 -3.59 16.09 -30.26
CA GLN A 120 -4.76 16.22 -31.14
C GLN A 120 -5.49 17.55 -30.92
N ALA A 121 -5.68 17.96 -29.67
CA ALA A 121 -6.30 19.24 -29.34
C ALA A 121 -5.51 20.44 -29.89
N ALA A 122 -4.17 20.38 -29.88
CA ALA A 122 -3.34 21.44 -30.47
C ALA A 122 -3.53 21.56 -31.99
N LYS A 123 -3.80 20.46 -32.69
CA LYS A 123 -4.08 20.48 -34.15
C LYS A 123 -5.38 21.18 -34.51
N LEU A 124 -6.34 21.27 -33.56
CA LEU A 124 -7.58 22.03 -33.75
C LEU A 124 -7.31 23.48 -34.16
N GLN A 125 -6.28 24.11 -33.60
CA GLN A 125 -5.90 25.49 -33.92
C GLN A 125 -5.45 25.64 -35.38
N THR A 126 -4.80 24.61 -35.91
CA THR A 126 -4.28 24.61 -37.28
C THR A 126 -5.30 24.14 -38.33
N MET A 127 -6.47 23.66 -37.89
CA MET A 127 -7.48 23.03 -38.76
C MET A 127 -6.87 22.00 -39.72
N GLY A 128 -5.89 21.25 -39.22
CA GLY A 128 -5.23 20.18 -39.95
C GLY A 128 -6.19 19.04 -40.27
N ALA A 129 -5.82 18.18 -41.21
CA ALA A 129 -6.59 16.97 -41.49
C ALA A 129 -6.65 16.07 -40.24
N PRO A 130 -7.84 15.57 -39.85
CA PRO A 130 -8.00 14.77 -38.64
C PRO A 130 -7.27 13.43 -38.75
N GLU A 131 -6.80 12.91 -37.62
CA GLU A 131 -6.18 11.59 -37.59
C GLU A 131 -7.22 10.45 -37.72
N SER A 132 -6.77 9.32 -38.27
CA SER A 132 -7.63 8.21 -38.67
C SER A 132 -8.24 7.43 -37.49
N SER A 133 -7.61 7.46 -36.31
CA SER A 133 -8.05 6.69 -35.13
C SER A 133 -8.12 7.55 -33.86
N PRO A 134 -9.18 7.39 -33.04
CA PRO A 134 -9.21 7.92 -31.68
C PRO A 134 -8.07 7.35 -30.82
N ILE A 135 -7.67 8.11 -29.80
CA ILE A 135 -6.65 7.69 -28.85
C ILE A 135 -7.25 6.66 -27.89
N GLY A 136 -6.72 5.44 -27.92
CA GLY A 136 -7.09 4.39 -26.98
C GLY A 136 -6.60 4.68 -25.55
N SER A 137 -7.44 4.38 -24.57
CA SER A 137 -7.10 4.41 -23.15
C SER A 137 -7.83 3.29 -22.42
N TYR A 138 -7.15 2.69 -21.42
CA TYR A 138 -7.77 1.72 -20.51
C TYR A 138 -8.65 2.39 -19.45
N ILE A 139 -8.37 3.66 -19.14
CA ILE A 139 -9.20 4.49 -18.24
C ILE A 139 -10.33 5.06 -19.09
N ARG A 140 -11.56 4.69 -18.74
CA ARG A 140 -12.78 5.03 -19.49
C ARG A 140 -12.92 6.54 -19.67
N GLU A 141 -12.65 7.30 -18.63
CA GLU A 141 -12.77 8.77 -18.61
C GLU A 141 -11.82 9.41 -19.63
N ILE A 142 -10.60 8.88 -19.75
CA ILE A 142 -9.61 9.37 -20.73
C ILE A 142 -9.99 8.92 -22.15
N TYR A 143 -10.57 7.72 -22.30
CA TYR A 143 -11.05 7.23 -23.59
C TYR A 143 -12.22 8.10 -24.11
N GLU A 144 -13.18 8.42 -23.26
CA GLU A 144 -14.30 9.31 -23.58
C GLU A 144 -13.83 10.72 -23.96
N LEU A 145 -12.83 11.25 -23.24
CA LEU A 145 -12.20 12.53 -23.58
C LEU A 145 -11.53 12.47 -24.95
N GLY A 146 -10.75 11.43 -25.23
CA GLY A 146 -10.11 11.23 -26.54
C GLY A 146 -11.12 11.17 -27.67
N LEU A 147 -12.21 10.43 -27.49
CA LEU A 147 -13.30 10.32 -28.46
C LEU A 147 -13.98 11.68 -28.71
N THR A 148 -14.25 12.43 -27.65
CA THR A 148 -14.86 13.77 -27.74
C THR A 148 -13.96 14.76 -28.49
N VAL A 149 -12.65 14.76 -28.20
CA VAL A 149 -11.67 15.62 -28.90
C VAL A 149 -11.55 15.23 -30.38
N SER A 150 -11.51 13.93 -30.70
CA SER A 150 -11.50 13.47 -32.10
C SER A 150 -12.77 13.88 -32.87
N LEU A 151 -13.94 13.86 -32.23
CA LEU A 151 -15.19 14.36 -32.83
C LEU A 151 -15.13 15.87 -33.07
N ALA A 152 -14.61 16.64 -32.10
CA ALA A 152 -14.41 18.08 -32.25
C ALA A 152 -13.45 18.41 -33.40
N GLU A 153 -12.35 17.67 -33.54
CA GLU A 153 -11.38 17.83 -34.63
C GLU A 153 -12.03 17.62 -36.01
N ARG A 154 -12.78 16.54 -36.18
CA ARG A 154 -13.50 16.26 -37.42
C ARG A 154 -14.54 17.34 -37.74
N THR A 155 -15.25 17.82 -36.71
CA THR A 155 -16.28 18.85 -36.85
C THR A 155 -15.66 20.18 -37.29
N ILE A 156 -14.61 20.65 -36.60
CA ILE A 156 -13.90 21.89 -36.93
C ILE A 156 -13.24 21.80 -38.31
N TRP A 157 -12.62 20.66 -38.65
CA TRP A 157 -12.05 20.44 -39.97
C TRP A 157 -13.12 20.52 -41.08
N SER A 158 -14.29 19.91 -40.86
CA SER A 158 -15.42 20.01 -41.80
C SER A 158 -15.87 21.47 -42.00
N PHE A 159 -16.04 22.23 -40.91
CA PHE A 159 -16.38 23.66 -40.98
C PHE A 159 -15.31 24.51 -41.70
N SER A 160 -14.03 24.19 -41.55
CA SER A 160 -12.93 24.89 -42.24
C SER A 160 -13.02 24.81 -43.77
N ARG A 161 -13.79 23.85 -44.30
CA ARG A 161 -14.03 23.71 -45.74
C ARG A 161 -15.12 24.64 -46.25
N PHE A 162 -15.96 25.17 -45.37
CA PHE A 162 -17.07 26.09 -45.70
C PHE A 162 -16.76 27.56 -45.39
N VAL A 163 -15.75 27.84 -44.54
CA VAL A 163 -15.35 29.20 -44.15
C VAL A 163 -13.86 29.42 -44.46
N PRO A 164 -13.47 30.54 -45.12
CA PRO A 164 -12.07 30.85 -45.39
C PRO A 164 -11.20 30.77 -44.12
N LYS A 165 -10.10 30.01 -44.17
CA LYS A 165 -9.20 29.76 -43.03
C LYS A 165 -8.69 31.05 -42.37
N GLU A 166 -8.50 32.10 -43.18
CA GLU A 166 -8.13 33.46 -42.76
C GLU A 166 -9.13 34.14 -41.82
N LEU A 167 -10.42 33.79 -41.86
CA LEU A 167 -11.43 34.41 -40.98
C LEU A 167 -11.39 33.79 -39.58
N VAL A 168 -11.21 32.47 -39.48
CA VAL A 168 -11.21 31.79 -38.17
C VAL A 168 -9.88 31.96 -37.44
N ARG A 169 -8.75 31.94 -38.16
CA ARG A 169 -7.43 32.23 -37.57
C ARG A 169 -7.39 33.61 -36.91
N ARG A 170 -8.03 34.62 -37.51
CA ARG A 170 -8.13 35.98 -36.95
C ARG A 170 -9.01 36.08 -35.69
N VAL A 171 -10.01 35.21 -35.53
CA VAL A 171 -10.87 35.15 -34.34
C VAL A 171 -10.17 34.41 -33.18
N VAL A 172 -9.42 33.35 -33.47
CA VAL A 172 -8.66 32.58 -32.46
C VAL A 172 -7.44 33.36 -31.96
N ASP A 173 -6.78 34.15 -32.81
CA ASP A 173 -5.65 35.02 -32.44
C ASP A 173 -6.10 36.32 -31.70
N ASN A 174 -7.35 36.41 -31.23
CA ASN A 174 -7.92 37.58 -30.51
C ASN A 174 -7.80 38.93 -31.24
N SER A 175 -7.69 38.94 -32.57
CA SER A 175 -7.53 40.18 -33.36
C SER A 175 -8.84 40.84 -33.78
N ILE A 176 -9.99 40.22 -33.49
CA ILE A 176 -11.32 40.80 -33.74
C ILE A 176 -12.18 40.57 -32.50
N SER A 177 -12.45 41.64 -31.76
CA SER A 177 -13.50 41.66 -30.74
C SER A 177 -14.80 41.14 -31.33
N THR A 178 -15.45 40.22 -30.63
CA THR A 178 -16.78 39.67 -30.93
C THR A 178 -17.91 40.70 -30.79
N GLU A 179 -17.60 41.98 -30.86
CA GLU A 179 -18.61 43.02 -30.97
C GLU A 179 -19.09 43.05 -32.42
N LEU A 180 -20.37 42.78 -32.59
CA LEU A 180 -21.11 42.78 -33.84
C LEU A 180 -21.06 44.20 -34.45
N GLY A 181 -19.97 44.54 -35.17
CA GLY A 181 -19.76 45.83 -35.84
C GLY A 181 -20.58 46.01 -37.13
N GLY A 182 -21.79 45.45 -37.18
CA GLY A 182 -22.70 45.62 -38.31
C GLY A 182 -23.45 46.94 -38.20
N VAL A 183 -23.07 47.95 -38.98
CA VAL A 183 -23.87 49.17 -39.12
C VAL A 183 -24.95 48.91 -40.18
N ARG A 184 -26.22 49.06 -39.79
CA ARG A 184 -27.39 48.94 -40.68
C ARG A 184 -27.35 50.09 -41.69
N GLN A 185 -27.13 49.77 -42.96
CA GLN A 185 -27.23 50.74 -44.06
C GLN A 185 -28.48 50.42 -44.89
N GLU A 186 -29.48 51.30 -44.81
CA GLU A 186 -30.66 51.22 -45.68
C GLU A 186 -30.25 51.62 -47.09
N ILE A 187 -30.37 50.68 -48.03
CA ILE A 187 -30.12 50.92 -49.46
C ILE A 187 -31.48 51.07 -50.12
N THR A 188 -31.82 52.29 -50.53
CA THR A 188 -32.99 52.56 -51.37
C THR A 188 -32.59 52.40 -52.82
N VAL A 189 -33.23 51.46 -53.52
CA VAL A 189 -33.07 51.27 -54.96
C VAL A 189 -34.08 52.19 -55.65
N LEU A 190 -33.57 53.12 -56.47
CA LEU A 190 -34.35 53.99 -57.37
C LEU A 190 -34.46 53.36 -58.75
#